data_AF-A0A2W6DZQ8-F1
#
_entry.id   AF-A0A2W6DZQ8-F1
#
_cell.length_a   1.000
_cell.length_b   1.000
_cell.length_c   1.000
_cell.angle_alpha   90.00
_cell.angle_beta   90.00
_cell.angle_gamma   90.00
#
_symmetry.space_group_name_H-M   'P 1'
#
loop_
_entity.id
_entity.type
_entity.pdbx_description
1 polymer ?
#
loop_
_entity_poly.entity_id
_entity_poly.type
_entity_poly.pdbx_seq_one_letter_code
_entity_poly.pdbx_strand_id
1 'polypeptide(L)'
;MSGNERRHVAADAPDYPPTVVERSGPAIRAALLAHAPERCVQFEAEFRSALALAAESLDLSGPQAVLVHWQAVAMMAANPLTDEEREQLERARAGDFSGLLTWHQGENGSWVRL
;
A
#
# COMPACT_ATOMS: atom_id res chain seq x y z
N MET A 1 -34.19 -21.98 -15.46
CA MET A 1 -33.60 -21.91 -14.11
C MET A 1 -32.11 -22.17 -14.26
N SER A 2 -31.26 -21.17 -14.02
CA SER A 2 -29.83 -21.39 -13.80
C SER A 2 -29.37 -20.35 -12.79
N GLY A 3 -29.11 -20.80 -11.57
CA GLY A 3 -28.77 -19.97 -10.42
C GLY A 3 -27.43 -19.28 -10.65
N ASN A 4 -27.45 -17.95 -10.61
CA ASN A 4 -26.24 -17.15 -10.54
C ASN A 4 -25.78 -17.17 -9.08
N GLU A 5 -25.11 -18.24 -8.66
CA GLU A 5 -24.49 -18.36 -7.33
C GLU A 5 -23.32 -17.39 -7.23
N ARG A 6 -23.63 -16.11 -6.97
CA ARG A 6 -22.63 -15.16 -6.47
C ARG A 6 -22.27 -15.60 -5.05
N ARG A 7 -21.20 -16.38 -4.90
CA ARG A 7 -20.67 -16.74 -3.59
C ARG A 7 -20.21 -15.47 -2.88
N HIS A 8 -20.73 -15.24 -1.68
CA HIS A 8 -20.18 -14.28 -0.74
C HIS A 8 -18.77 -14.73 -0.34
N VAL A 9 -17.76 -13.91 -0.59
CA VAL A 9 -16.33 -14.28 -0.51
C VAL A 9 -15.67 -13.82 0.80
N ALA A 10 -16.42 -13.62 1.87
CA ALA A 10 -15.90 -13.06 3.12
C ALA A 10 -14.75 -13.87 3.77
N ALA A 11 -14.46 -15.08 3.27
CA ALA A 11 -13.45 -16.00 3.80
C ALA A 11 -12.12 -16.07 3.01
N ASP A 12 -11.97 -15.41 1.85
CA ASP A 12 -10.74 -15.51 1.02
C ASP A 12 -9.79 -14.30 1.16
N ALA A 13 -9.85 -13.56 2.28
CA ALA A 13 -8.84 -12.51 2.51
C ALA A 13 -7.46 -13.17 2.71
N PRO A 14 -6.39 -12.67 2.06
CA PRO A 14 -5.06 -13.25 2.18
C PRO A 14 -4.61 -13.32 3.65
N ASP A 15 -4.14 -14.50 4.07
CA ASP A 15 -3.73 -14.82 5.44
C ASP A 15 -2.31 -14.31 5.73
N TYR A 16 -2.10 -13.01 5.58
CA TYR A 16 -1.00 -12.32 6.25
C TYR A 16 -1.39 -10.87 6.51
N PRO A 17 -1.47 -10.42 7.78
CA PRO A 17 -1.70 -9.01 8.05
C PRO A 17 -0.51 -8.20 7.49
N PRO A 18 -0.75 -7.19 6.64
CA PRO A 18 0.33 -6.46 6.00
C PRO A 18 1.23 -5.84 7.09
N THR A 19 2.53 -5.85 6.86
CA THR A 19 3.48 -5.12 7.70
C THR A 19 3.10 -3.64 7.67
N VAL A 20 2.62 -3.14 8.81
CA VAL A 20 2.27 -1.72 8.99
C VAL A 20 3.50 -0.98 9.47
N VAL A 21 3.93 0.02 8.69
CA VAL A 21 5.01 0.93 9.08
C VAL A 21 4.40 2.14 9.75
N GLU A 22 4.82 2.45 10.97
CA GLU A 22 4.42 3.68 11.65
C GLU A 22 4.85 4.92 10.85
N ARG A 23 4.01 5.96 10.82
CA ARG A 23 4.33 7.24 10.15
C ARG A 23 5.28 8.08 11.00
N SER A 24 6.50 7.59 11.19
CA SER A 24 7.58 8.31 11.87
C SER A 24 8.90 8.09 11.16
N GLY A 25 9.79 9.08 11.26
CA GLY A 25 11.09 9.04 10.58
C GLY A 25 11.92 7.79 10.90
N PRO A 26 12.07 7.40 12.19
CA PRO A 26 12.80 6.19 12.57
C PRO A 26 12.17 4.89 12.03
N ALA A 27 10.84 4.75 12.09
CA ALA A 27 10.15 3.55 11.62
C ALA A 27 10.26 3.40 10.10
N ILE A 28 10.03 4.48 9.36
CA ILE A 28 10.20 4.53 7.89
C ILE A 28 11.65 4.18 7.52
N ARG A 29 12.62 4.80 8.20
CA ARG A 29 14.04 4.52 7.97
C ARG A 29 14.39 3.06 8.21
N ALA A 30 13.92 2.48 9.31
CA ALA A 30 14.17 1.08 9.65
C ALA A 30 13.58 0.14 8.60
N ALA A 31 12.34 0.37 8.17
CA ALA A 31 11.69 -0.40 7.13
C ALA A 31 12.41 -0.28 5.78
N LEU A 32 12.81 0.92 5.37
CA LEU A 32 13.58 1.12 4.13
C LEU A 32 14.95 0.42 4.19
N LEU A 33 15.68 0.51 5.31
CA LEU A 33 16.96 -0.20 5.44
C LEU A 33 16.80 -1.73 5.33
N ALA A 34 15.69 -2.27 5.84
CA ALA A 34 15.43 -3.70 5.80
C ALA A 34 14.98 -4.19 4.41
N HIS A 35 14.18 -3.40 3.68
CA HIS A 35 13.46 -3.89 2.50
C HIS A 35 13.78 -3.16 1.19
N ALA A 36 14.36 -1.95 1.25
CA ALA A 36 14.73 -1.12 0.08
C ALA A 36 15.88 -0.15 0.42
N PRO A 37 17.06 -0.66 0.80
CA PRO A 37 18.15 0.16 1.35
C PRO A 37 18.64 1.25 0.39
N GLU A 38 18.52 1.03 -0.93
CA GLU A 38 18.84 2.00 -1.96
C GLU A 38 17.98 3.28 -1.89
N ARG A 39 16.76 3.17 -1.34
CA ARG A 39 15.83 4.31 -1.19
C ARG A 39 16.04 5.08 0.11
N CYS A 40 16.73 4.51 1.09
CA CYS A 40 16.91 5.12 2.41
C CYS A 40 17.63 6.48 2.32
N VAL A 41 18.65 6.60 1.44
CA VAL A 41 19.39 7.85 1.25
C VAL A 41 18.48 8.97 0.73
N GLN A 42 17.59 8.65 -0.19
CA GLN A 42 16.64 9.61 -0.76
C GLN A 42 15.65 10.09 0.30
N PHE A 43 15.06 9.16 1.07
CA PHE A 43 14.18 9.50 2.19
C PHE A 43 14.86 10.46 3.18
N GLU A 44 16.08 10.14 3.61
CA GLU A 44 16.79 10.97 4.58
C GLU A 44 17.10 12.37 4.02
N ALA A 45 17.47 12.47 2.74
CA ALA A 45 17.74 13.76 2.10
C ALA A 45 16.48 14.63 2.03
N GLU A 46 15.37 14.08 1.55
CA GLU A 46 14.08 14.78 1.44
C GLU A 46 13.56 15.20 2.82
N PHE A 47 13.62 14.31 3.82
CA PHE A 47 13.12 14.63 5.16
C PHE A 47 13.99 15.68 5.87
N ARG A 48 15.32 15.60 5.76
CA ARG A 48 16.22 16.64 6.30
C ARG A 48 15.97 18.00 5.65
N SER A 49 15.77 18.03 4.33
CA SER A 49 15.47 19.27 3.60
C SER A 49 14.13 19.87 4.05
N ALA A 50 13.08 19.05 4.16
CA ALA A 50 11.78 19.51 4.64
C ALA A 50 11.82 20.03 6.08
N LEU A 51 12.58 19.36 6.97
CA LEU A 51 12.76 19.80 8.36
C LEU A 51 13.52 21.13 8.45
N ALA A 52 14.53 21.36 7.60
CA ALA A 52 15.25 22.63 7.57
C ALA A 52 14.31 23.79 7.19
N LEU A 53 13.50 23.62 6.14
CA LEU A 53 12.50 24.62 5.73
C LEU A 53 11.43 24.85 6.80
N ALA A 54 11.00 23.79 7.48
CA ALA A 54 10.05 23.88 8.58
C ALA A 54 10.63 24.63 9.79
N ALA A 55 11.93 24.49 10.06
CA ALA A 55 12.59 25.22 11.15
C ALA A 55 12.62 26.74 10.88
N GLU A 56 12.71 27.15 9.62
CA GLU A 56 12.67 28.56 9.20
C GLU A 56 11.26 29.15 9.23
N SER A 57 10.26 28.37 8.78
CA SER A 57 8.88 28.85 8.58
C SER A 57 7.92 28.51 9.71
N LEU A 58 8.31 27.61 10.63
CA LEU A 58 7.46 26.98 11.63
C LEU A 58 6.26 26.21 11.05
N ASP A 59 6.29 25.89 9.75
CA ASP A 59 5.28 25.07 9.08
C ASP A 59 5.72 23.61 8.94
N LEU A 60 4.96 22.69 9.53
CA LEU A 60 5.24 21.25 9.50
C LEU A 60 4.54 20.52 8.34
N SER A 61 3.81 21.22 7.46
CA SER A 61 3.11 20.62 6.33
C SER A 61 4.05 19.82 5.41
N GLY A 62 5.23 20.37 5.11
CA GLY A 62 6.27 19.73 4.30
C GLY A 62 6.79 18.42 4.90
N PRO A 63 7.34 18.43 6.12
CA PRO A 63 7.76 17.20 6.81
C PRO A 63 6.66 16.14 6.90
N GLN A 64 5.41 16.53 7.15
CA GLN A 64 4.28 15.59 7.20
C GLN A 64 3.99 14.95 5.83
N ALA A 65 4.04 15.73 4.75
CA ALA A 65 3.86 15.20 3.40
C ALA A 65 4.96 14.19 3.03
N VAL A 66 6.21 14.47 3.40
CA VAL A 66 7.33 13.54 3.21
C VAL A 66 7.08 12.23 3.96
N LEU A 67 6.66 12.29 5.24
CA LEU A 67 6.36 11.09 6.02
C LEU A 67 5.20 10.28 5.43
N VAL A 68 4.14 10.93 4.92
CA VAL A 68 3.02 10.25 4.25
C VAL A 68 3.48 9.50 3.01
N HIS A 69 4.25 10.17 2.14
CA HIS A 69 4.77 9.55 0.93
C HIS A 69 5.66 8.36 1.24
N TRP A 70 6.65 8.55 2.12
CA TRP A 70 7.64 7.54 2.41
C TRP A 70 7.11 6.39 3.28
N GLN A 71 6.06 6.60 4.08
CA GLN A 71 5.33 5.50 4.72
C GLN A 71 4.73 4.57 3.68
N ALA A 72 4.08 5.10 2.64
CA ALA A 72 3.51 4.28 1.57
C ALA A 72 4.59 3.51 0.82
N VAL A 73 5.73 4.14 0.51
CA VAL A 73 6.88 3.48 -0.13
C VAL A 73 7.44 2.36 0.75
N ALA A 74 7.65 2.63 2.05
CA ALA A 74 8.15 1.63 2.99
C ALA A 74 7.17 0.46 3.16
N MET A 75 5.86 0.71 3.20
CA MET A 75 4.85 -0.34 3.23
C MET A 75 4.86 -1.20 1.96
N MET A 76 5.00 -0.60 0.77
CA MET A 76 5.12 -1.38 -0.47
C MET A 76 6.39 -2.24 -0.49
N ALA A 77 7.52 -1.72 0.02
CA ALA A 77 8.76 -2.48 0.09
C ALA A 77 8.68 -3.65 1.10
N ALA A 78 8.04 -3.42 2.26
CA ALA A 78 7.87 -4.43 3.31
C ALA A 78 6.81 -5.49 2.96
N ASN A 79 5.96 -5.23 1.97
CA ASN A 79 4.89 -6.13 1.53
C ASN A 79 4.99 -6.35 0.01
N PRO A 80 6.04 -7.03 -0.49
CA PRO A 80 6.16 -7.33 -1.90
C PRO A 80 5.02 -8.25 -2.34
N LEU A 81 4.52 -8.02 -3.56
CA LEU A 81 3.55 -8.93 -4.17
C LEU A 81 4.16 -10.33 -4.33
N THR A 82 3.36 -11.34 -4.04
CA THR A 82 3.66 -12.73 -4.41
C THR A 82 3.67 -12.88 -5.93
N ASP A 83 4.23 -14.00 -6.41
CA ASP A 83 4.24 -14.30 -7.84
C ASP A 83 2.81 -14.39 -8.41
N GLU A 84 1.89 -14.98 -7.65
CA GLU A 84 0.47 -15.12 -8.01
C GLU A 84 -0.23 -13.75 -8.10
N GLU A 85 0.00 -12.86 -7.12
CA GLU A 85 -0.55 -11.50 -7.13
C GLU A 85 0.01 -10.67 -8.29
N ARG A 86 1.30 -10.85 -8.59
CA ARG A 86 1.94 -10.19 -9.75
C ARG A 86 1.35 -10.68 -11.07
N GLU A 87 1.15 -11.98 -11.23
CA GLU A 87 0.47 -12.54 -12.40
C GLU A 87 -0.98 -12.04 -12.52
N GLN A 88 -1.70 -11.97 -11.41
CA GLN A 88 -3.05 -11.42 -11.37
C GLN A 88 -3.07 -9.94 -11.79
N LEU A 89 -2.08 -9.16 -11.35
CA LEU A 89 -1.91 -7.76 -11.78
C LEU A 89 -1.65 -7.65 -13.29
N GLU A 90 -0.80 -8.50 -13.86
CA GLU A 90 -0.51 -8.48 -15.30
C GLU A 90 -1.73 -8.88 -16.14
N ARG A 91 -2.52 -9.88 -15.70
CA ARG A 91 -3.80 -10.22 -16.34
C ARG A 91 -4.78 -9.04 -16.32
N ALA A 92 -4.89 -8.37 -15.17
CA ALA A 92 -5.75 -7.20 -15.03
C ALA A 92 -5.32 -6.05 -15.95
N ARG A 93 -4.01 -5.82 -16.12
CA ARG A 93 -3.47 -4.85 -17.09
C ARG A 93 -3.81 -5.21 -18.54
N ALA A 94 -3.90 -6.50 -18.86
CA ALA A 94 -4.34 -7.01 -20.15
C ALA A 94 -5.87 -6.99 -20.34
N GLY A 95 -6.63 -6.52 -19.34
CA GLY A 95 -8.09 -6.43 -19.36
C GLY A 95 -8.82 -7.68 -18.85
N ASP A 96 -8.09 -8.68 -18.35
CA ASP A 96 -8.65 -9.85 -17.68
C ASP A 96 -8.74 -9.62 -16.17
N PHE A 97 -9.94 -9.29 -15.70
CA PHE A 97 -10.22 -9.04 -14.29
C PHE A 97 -10.70 -10.28 -13.53
N SER A 98 -10.68 -11.46 -14.16
CA SER A 98 -11.15 -12.68 -13.52
C SER A 98 -10.42 -12.96 -12.20
N GLY A 99 -11.17 -13.33 -11.18
CA GLY A 99 -10.62 -13.62 -9.85
C GLY A 99 -10.35 -12.39 -8.97
N LEU A 100 -10.44 -11.16 -9.48
CA LEU A 100 -10.41 -9.96 -8.64
C LEU A 100 -11.71 -9.81 -7.86
N LEU A 101 -11.60 -9.21 -6.67
CA LEU A 101 -12.75 -8.82 -5.88
C LEU A 101 -13.15 -7.38 -6.22
N THR A 102 -14.43 -7.16 -6.48
CA THR A 102 -15.02 -5.82 -6.60
C THR A 102 -16.05 -5.61 -5.52
N TRP A 103 -16.15 -4.38 -5.04
CA TRP A 103 -17.16 -3.99 -4.07
C TRP A 103 -18.47 -3.64 -4.79
N HIS A 104 -19.53 -4.38 -4.51
CA HIS A 104 -20.86 -4.10 -5.04
C HIS A 104 -21.66 -3.26 -4.03
N GLN A 105 -21.97 -2.01 -4.39
CA GLN A 105 -22.81 -1.09 -3.60
C GLN A 105 -24.31 -1.46 -3.68
N GLY A 106 -24.66 -2.70 -3.30
CA GLY A 106 -26.05 -3.06 -3.01
C GLY A 106 -26.45 -2.65 -1.59
N GLU A 107 -27.69 -2.96 -1.18
CA GLU A 107 -28.27 -2.56 0.12
C GLU A 107 -27.39 -2.89 1.34
N ASN A 108 -26.59 -3.95 1.27
CA ASN A 108 -25.72 -4.39 2.37
C ASN A 108 -24.22 -4.25 2.09
N GLY A 109 -23.82 -3.81 0.89
CA GLY A 109 -22.41 -3.78 0.48
C GLY A 109 -21.75 -5.16 0.48
N SER A 110 -21.43 -5.72 -0.68
CA SER A 110 -20.84 -7.06 -0.74
C SER A 110 -19.62 -7.10 -1.65
N TRP A 111 -18.55 -7.74 -1.19
CA TRP A 111 -17.44 -8.16 -2.07
C TRP A 111 -17.90 -9.31 -2.95
N VAL A 112 -17.75 -9.16 -4.27
CA VAL A 112 -18.03 -10.18 -5.26
C VAL A 112 -16.79 -10.42 -6.11
N ARG A 113 -16.55 -11.68 -6.48
CA ARG A 113 -15.48 -12.05 -7.41
C ARG A 113 -15.94 -11.83 -8.86
N LEU A 114 -15.08 -11.21 -9.67
CA LEU A 114 -15.26 -10.99 -11.10
C LEU A 114 -14.96 -12.25 -11.91
#